data_AF-A0A2D4PUI4-F1
#
_entry.id   AF-A0A2D4PUI4-F1
#
_cell.length_a   1.000
_cell.length_b   1.000
_cell.length_c   1.000
_cell.angle_alpha   90.00
_cell.angle_beta   90.00
_cell.angle_gamma   90.00
#
_symmetry.space_group_name_H-M   'P 1'
#
loop_
_entity.id
_entity.type
_entity.pdbx_description
1 polymer ?
#
loop_
_entity_poly.entity_id
_entity_poly.type
_entity_poly.pdbx_seq_one_letter_code
_entity_poly.pdbx_strand_id
1 'polypeptide(L)'
;MTPRVLNFKRADFNKLRENLGKIPWMKILMGKTTQESWETLKSMIIEAQTSTIPLRKKNKKSKKKPAWLHKDLWKIERKKRTSTKNGKKDIQLRQIARIYKDKSG
;
A
#
# COMPACT_ATOMS: atom_id res chain seq x y z
N MET A 1 -11.97 5.30 -1.87
CA MET A 1 -11.71 4.26 -0.83
C MET A 1 -10.22 4.25 -0.47
N THR A 2 -9.82 4.38 0.80
CA THR A 2 -8.40 4.23 1.18
C THR A 2 -8.04 2.75 1.32
N PRO A 3 -6.94 2.25 0.73
CA PRO A 3 -6.57 0.85 0.85
C PRO A 3 -6.33 0.47 2.31
N ARG A 4 -6.91 -0.65 2.74
CA ARG A 4 -6.68 -1.26 4.04
C ARG A 4 -5.51 -2.23 3.93
N VAL A 5 -4.69 -2.30 4.97
CA VAL A 5 -3.55 -3.20 5.07
C VAL A 5 -3.54 -3.85 6.44
N LEU A 6 -3.00 -5.07 6.52
CA LEU A 6 -2.85 -5.79 7.77
C LEU A 6 -1.96 -5.02 8.73
N ASN A 7 -2.37 -4.96 9.99
CA ASN A 7 -1.62 -4.30 11.04
C ASN A 7 -0.83 -5.33 11.87
N PHE A 8 0.26 -5.84 11.32
CA PHE A 8 1.13 -6.81 11.99
C PHE A 8 1.68 -6.31 13.34
N LYS A 9 1.75 -4.99 13.57
CA LYS A 9 2.15 -4.42 14.86
C LYS A 9 1.15 -4.69 15.98
N ARG A 10 -0.10 -4.98 15.66
CA ARG A 10 -1.19 -5.28 16.61
C ARG A 10 -1.72 -6.70 16.41
N ALA A 11 -0.99 -7.54 15.69
CA ALA A 11 -1.37 -8.92 15.47
C ALA A 11 -1.12 -9.73 16.75
N ASP A 12 -2.06 -10.62 17.07
CA ASP A 12 -1.85 -11.68 18.06
C ASP A 12 -1.40 -12.96 17.34
N PHE A 13 -0.08 -13.13 17.21
CA PHE A 13 0.49 -14.29 16.54
C PHE A 13 0.35 -15.58 17.33
N ASN A 14 0.29 -15.49 18.67
CA ASN A 14 0.07 -16.67 19.50
C ASN A 14 -1.33 -17.22 19.28
N LYS A 15 -2.34 -16.34 19.26
CA LYS A 15 -3.72 -16.71 18.94
C LYS A 15 -3.88 -17.19 17.50
N LEU A 16 -3.17 -16.60 16.54
CA LEU A 16 -3.14 -17.10 15.15
C LEU A 16 -2.59 -18.52 15.10
N ARG A 17 -1.47 -18.79 15.77
CA ARG A 17 -0.86 -20.12 15.84
C ARG A 17 -1.77 -21.11 16.55
N GLU A 18 -2.41 -20.71 17.63
CA GLU A 18 -3.37 -21.55 18.36
C GLU A 18 -4.58 -21.90 17.48
N ASN A 19 -5.17 -20.92 16.79
CA ASN A 19 -6.27 -21.13 15.88
C ASN A 19 -5.90 -22.11 14.75
N LEU A 20 -4.72 -21.94 14.15
CA LEU A 20 -4.24 -22.83 13.09
C LEU A 20 -3.84 -24.22 13.61
N GLY A 21 -3.33 -24.31 14.84
CA GLY A 21 -2.91 -25.56 15.47
C GLY A 21 -4.08 -26.46 15.88
N LYS A 22 -5.25 -25.87 16.15
CA LYS A 22 -6.48 -26.61 16.47
C LYS A 22 -7.15 -27.25 15.24
N ILE A 23 -6.75 -26.85 14.04
CA ILE A 23 -7.35 -27.35 12.80
C ILE A 23 -6.83 -28.77 12.52
N PRO A 24 -7.71 -29.79 12.37
CA PRO A 24 -7.29 -31.14 12.03
C PRO A 24 -6.96 -31.24 10.53
N TRP A 25 -5.83 -30.62 10.12
CA TRP A 25 -5.42 -30.46 8.73
C TRP A 25 -5.47 -31.76 7.94
N MET A 26 -4.96 -32.84 8.52
CA MET A 26 -4.92 -34.14 7.85
C MET A 26 -6.31 -34.64 7.48
N LYS A 27 -7.31 -34.43 8.35
CA LYS A 27 -8.70 -34.82 8.10
C LYS A 27 -9.37 -33.94 7.04
N ILE A 28 -9.08 -32.63 7.05
CA ILE A 28 -9.70 -31.64 6.17
C ILE A 28 -9.15 -31.71 4.74
N LEU A 29 -7.90 -32.14 4.59
CA LEU A 29 -7.22 -32.26 3.30
C LEU A 29 -7.30 -33.67 2.71
N MET A 30 -7.73 -34.67 3.49
CA MET A 30 -7.87 -36.05 3.01
C MET A 30 -8.86 -36.15 1.87
N GLY A 31 -8.49 -36.88 0.81
CA GLY A 31 -9.36 -37.14 -0.34
C GLY A 31 -9.58 -35.94 -1.27
N LYS A 32 -8.99 -34.77 -0.98
CA LYS A 32 -9.04 -33.60 -1.85
C LYS A 32 -7.94 -33.65 -2.89
N THR A 33 -8.24 -33.12 -4.08
CA THR A 33 -7.21 -32.82 -5.07
C THR A 33 -6.23 -31.76 -4.54
N THR A 34 -5.07 -31.64 -5.18
CA THR A 34 -4.08 -30.60 -4.83
C THR A 34 -4.69 -29.20 -4.87
N GLN A 35 -5.53 -28.92 -5.86
CA GLN A 35 -6.15 -27.60 -6.02
C GLN A 35 -7.18 -27.32 -4.92
N GLU A 36 -8.07 -28.28 -4.64
CA GLU A 36 -9.08 -28.14 -3.58
C GLU A 36 -8.42 -28.02 -2.19
N SER A 37 -7.36 -28.79 -1.97
CA SER A 37 -6.55 -28.71 -0.75
C SER A 37 -5.95 -27.32 -0.59
N TRP A 38 -5.39 -26.75 -1.66
CA TRP A 38 -4.81 -25.42 -1.67
C TRP A 38 -5.83 -24.32 -1.43
N GLU A 39 -7.00 -24.37 -2.09
CA GLU A 39 -8.09 -23.43 -1.86
C GLU A 39 -8.62 -23.50 -0.43
N THR A 40 -8.79 -24.72 0.10
CA THR A 40 -9.20 -24.93 1.49
C THR A 40 -8.19 -24.31 2.46
N LEU A 41 -6.90 -24.56 2.25
CA LEU A 41 -5.83 -24.03 3.08
C LEU A 41 -5.83 -22.50 3.07
N LYS A 42 -5.93 -21.88 1.89
CA LYS A 42 -6.01 -20.41 1.76
C LYS A 42 -7.20 -19.84 2.53
N SER A 43 -8.38 -20.43 2.37
CA SER A 43 -9.60 -19.97 3.05
C SER A 43 -9.44 -19.98 4.58
N MET A 44 -8.99 -21.11 5.14
CA MET A 44 -8.80 -21.28 6.59
C MET A 44 -7.73 -20.33 7.15
N ILE A 45 -6.63 -20.13 6.42
CA ILE A 45 -5.59 -19.18 6.83
C ILE A 45 -6.12 -17.74 6.80
N ILE A 46 -6.87 -17.35 5.77
CA ILE A 46 -7.47 -16.01 5.68
C ILE A 46 -8.46 -15.79 6.83
N GLU A 47 -9.28 -16.78 7.17
CA GLU A 47 -10.21 -16.71 8.30
C GLU A 47 -9.48 -16.55 9.64
N ALA A 48 -8.47 -17.39 9.90
CA ALA A 48 -7.65 -17.28 11.11
C ALA A 48 -6.91 -15.93 11.18
N GLN A 49 -6.47 -15.42 10.03
CA GLN A 49 -5.78 -14.14 9.94
C GLN A 49 -6.71 -12.94 10.15
N THR A 50 -7.91 -12.96 9.59
CA THR A 50 -8.88 -11.86 9.75
C THR A 50 -9.39 -11.72 11.18
N SER A 51 -9.47 -12.83 11.92
CA SER A 51 -9.84 -12.84 13.35
C SER A 51 -8.72 -12.40 14.29
N THR A 52 -7.44 -12.47 13.88
CA THR A 52 -6.27 -12.23 14.77
C THR A 52 -5.44 -11.01 14.39
N ILE A 53 -5.48 -10.59 13.12
CA ILE A 53 -4.71 -9.47 12.60
C ILE A 53 -5.66 -8.34 12.18
N PRO A 54 -5.76 -7.26 12.95
CA PRO A 54 -6.65 -6.16 12.60
C PRO A 54 -6.19 -5.43 11.34
N LEU A 55 -7.13 -4.91 10.58
CA LEU A 55 -6.85 -4.04 9.43
C LEU A 55 -6.61 -2.60 9.89
N ARG A 56 -5.59 -1.94 9.32
CA ARG A 56 -5.39 -0.50 9.45
C ARG A 56 -5.55 0.19 8.10
N LYS A 57 -5.94 1.47 8.13
CA LYS A 57 -5.86 2.31 6.94
C LYS A 57 -4.38 2.42 6.55
N LYS A 58 -4.06 2.22 5.27
CA LYS A 58 -2.73 2.55 4.76
C LYS A 58 -2.57 4.06 4.90
N ASN A 59 -1.74 4.47 5.86
CA ASN A 59 -1.36 5.87 5.94
C ASN A 59 -0.75 6.23 4.59
N LYS A 60 -1.39 7.15 3.87
CA LYS A 60 -0.71 7.87 2.81
C LYS A 60 0.41 8.60 3.53
N LYS A 61 1.60 7.99 3.62
CA LYS A 61 2.81 8.73 3.98
C LYS A 61 2.75 9.94 3.06
N SER A 62 2.54 11.13 3.63
CA SER A 62 2.69 12.36 2.86
C SER A 62 4.02 12.19 2.16
N LYS A 63 4.05 12.25 0.81
CA LYS A 63 5.31 12.16 0.07
C LYS A 63 6.18 13.26 0.68
N LYS A 64 7.10 12.89 1.57
CA LYS A 64 7.97 13.87 2.22
C LYS A 64 8.73 14.53 1.08
N LYS A 65 8.89 15.84 1.13
CA LYS A 65 9.73 16.55 0.17
C LYS A 65 11.09 15.83 0.17
N PRO A 66 11.56 15.29 -0.97
CA PRO A 66 12.88 14.67 -1.00
C PRO A 66 13.95 15.71 -0.61
N ALA A 67 15.02 15.27 0.04
CA ALA A 67 16.02 16.16 0.65
C ALA A 67 16.69 17.08 -0.39
N TRP A 68 16.92 16.57 -1.59
CA TRP A 68 17.51 17.29 -2.72
C TRP A 68 16.57 18.34 -3.35
N LEU A 69 15.28 18.35 -3.00
CA LEU A 69 14.31 19.20 -3.67
C LEU A 69 14.10 20.52 -2.91
N HIS A 70 14.43 21.63 -3.56
CA HIS A 70 14.25 22.97 -3.02
C HIS A 70 12.77 23.32 -2.78
N LYS A 71 12.50 24.23 -1.84
CA LYS A 71 11.13 24.57 -1.40
C LYS A 71 10.25 25.09 -2.55
N ASP A 72 10.84 25.85 -3.47
CA ASP A 72 10.12 26.46 -4.59
C ASP A 72 9.80 25.45 -5.69
N LEU A 73 10.76 24.58 -6.03
CA LEU A 73 10.54 23.45 -6.93
C LEU A 73 9.45 22.51 -6.42
N TRP A 74 9.36 22.30 -5.11
CA TRP A 74 8.29 21.52 -4.51
C TRP A 74 6.91 22.19 -4.63
N LYS A 75 6.81 23.52 -4.48
CA LYS A 75 5.55 24.27 -4.68
C LYS A 75 5.09 24.17 -6.14
N ILE A 76 6.03 24.27 -7.07
CA ILE A 76 5.83 24.15 -8.53
C ILE A 76 5.30 22.77 -8.88
N GLU A 77 5.95 21.71 -8.42
CA GLU A 77 5.50 20.33 -8.65
C GLU A 77 4.10 20.07 -8.06
N ARG A 78 3.79 20.68 -6.91
CA ARG A 78 2.45 20.61 -6.31
C ARG A 78 1.40 21.32 -7.17
N LYS A 79 1.69 22.54 -7.65
CA LYS A 79 0.83 23.29 -8.58
C LYS A 79 0.61 22.54 -9.90
N LYS A 80 1.67 21.95 -10.49
CA LYS A 80 1.57 21.15 -11.72
C LYS A 80 0.58 19.99 -11.56
N ARG A 81 0.63 19.26 -10.44
CA ARG A 81 -0.27 18.14 -10.15
C ARG A 81 -1.72 18.56 -9.92
N THR A 82 -1.96 19.77 -9.40
CA THR A 82 -3.32 20.31 -9.27
C THR A 82 -3.84 20.84 -10.60
N SER A 83 -3.00 21.44 -11.43
CA SER A 83 -3.40 22.00 -12.71
C SER A 83 -3.63 20.92 -13.79
N THR A 84 -2.88 19.82 -13.76
CA THR A 84 -3.13 18.63 -14.63
C THR A 84 -4.44 17.94 -14.30
N LYS A 85 -4.90 17.99 -13.04
CA LYS A 85 -6.25 17.51 -12.68
C LYS A 85 -7.36 18.45 -13.14
N ASN A 86 -7.06 19.73 -13.31
CA ASN A 86 -8.04 20.78 -13.59
C ASN A 86 -7.91 21.34 -15.04
N GLY A 87 -7.16 20.67 -15.93
CA GLY A 87 -7.00 21.04 -17.34
C GLY A 87 -6.27 22.36 -17.65
N LYS A 88 -5.72 23.07 -16.65
CA LYS A 88 -5.10 24.40 -16.84
C LYS A 88 -3.57 24.28 -17.05
N LYS A 89 -3.01 24.93 -18.07
CA LYS A 89 -1.54 25.03 -18.28
C LYS A 89 -1.02 26.31 -17.62
N ASP A 90 -0.20 26.19 -16.58
CA ASP A 90 0.34 27.32 -15.82
C ASP A 90 1.60 27.91 -16.50
N ILE A 91 1.56 29.20 -16.83
CA ILE A 91 2.61 29.96 -17.54
C ILE A 91 3.89 30.07 -16.69
N GLN A 92 3.76 30.13 -15.35
CA GLN A 92 4.90 30.22 -14.44
C GLN A 92 5.78 28.96 -14.52
N LEU A 93 5.17 27.79 -14.72
CA LEU A 93 5.89 26.52 -14.87
C LEU A 93 6.77 26.51 -16.13
N ARG A 94 6.30 27.14 -17.22
CA ARG A 94 7.03 27.21 -18.49
C ARG A 94 8.26 28.11 -18.38
N GLN A 95 8.14 29.25 -17.70
CA GLN A 95 9.25 30.19 -17.51
C GLN A 95 10.36 29.56 -16.66
N ILE A 96 10.02 28.83 -15.60
CA ILE A 96 11.02 28.20 -14.72
C ILE A 96 11.70 27.00 -15.40
N ALA A 97 10.97 26.21 -16.18
CA ALA A 97 11.56 25.13 -16.98
C ALA A 97 12.58 25.66 -18.01
N ARG A 98 12.36 26.87 -18.54
CA ARG A 98 13.30 27.55 -19.43
C ARG A 98 14.59 27.92 -18.68
N ILE A 99 14.47 28.57 -17.52
CA ILE A 99 15.61 28.95 -16.67
C ILE A 99 16.50 27.75 -16.28
N TYR A 100 15.90 26.59 -15.98
CA TYR A 100 16.67 25.39 -15.63
C TYR A 100 17.33 24.71 -16.83
N LYS A 101 16.72 24.81 -18.03
CA LYS A 101 17.30 24.27 -19.26
C LYS A 101 18.56 25.05 -19.67
N ASP A 102 18.57 26.36 -19.41
CA ASP A 102 19.70 27.23 -19.71
C ASP A 102 20.86 27.09 -18.68
N LYS A 103 20.60 26.52 -17.50
CA LYS A 103 21.59 26.33 -16.43
C LYS A 103 22.36 24.99 -16.49
N SER A 104 21.98 24.10 -17.40
CA SER A 104 22.56 22.76 -17.55
C SER A 104 23.37 22.59 -18.85
N GLY A 105 23.67 23.70 -19.53
CA GLY A 105 24.53 23.77 -20.71
C GLY A 105 25.80 24.55 -20.40
#